data_AF-A0A7I8MK59-F1
#
_entry.id   AF-A0A7I8MK59-F1
#
_cell.length_a   1.000
_cell.length_b   1.000
_cell.length_c   1.000
_cell.angle_alpha   90.00
_cell.angle_beta   90.00
_cell.angle_gamma   90.00
#
_symmetry.space_group_name_H-M   'P 1'
#
loop_
_entity.id
_entity.type
_entity.pdbx_description
1 polymer ?
#
loop_
_entity_poly.entity_id
_entity_poly.type
_entity_poly.pdbx_seq_one_letter_code
_entity_poly.pdbx_strand_id
1 'polypeptide(L)'
;MSYVPLLDQLHSYAKDLNRAVESAREKDLELESTKAQMFKFAEDLNETYQELKQAHLEMEQGYLDTIHRLSLAAEYKDEDTGDHIVRMSRYCSKFAEVLDFTERQVRNMRYASPMHDIGKIGIPDHILLKKGRLTKEEFNVIKSHTIIGPKYCPAPGLKFCRSPNRSRCPIMSDGTVEGIHWGWLERPFQLKPVSLPLQTPSTP
;
A
#
# COMPACT_ATOMS: atom_id res chain seq x y z
N MET A 1 37.92 71.10 40.31
CA MET A 1 38.42 69.75 40.67
C MET A 1 37.21 68.91 41.02
N SER A 2 36.87 67.76 40.45
CA SER A 2 37.40 67.00 39.31
C SER A 2 36.23 66.16 38.74
N TYR A 3 35.54 66.67 37.71
CA TYR A 3 34.46 65.96 37.01
C TYR A 3 34.97 64.83 36.09
N VAL A 4 36.29 64.67 35.99
CA VAL A 4 36.99 63.76 35.07
C VAL A 4 36.60 62.28 35.24
N PRO A 5 36.47 61.72 36.47
CA PRO A 5 36.18 60.28 36.63
C PRO A 5 34.75 59.89 36.20
N LEU A 6 33.77 60.78 36.40
CA LEU A 6 32.37 60.53 36.02
C LEU A 6 32.20 60.59 34.50
N LEU A 7 32.93 61.49 33.84
CA LEU A 7 32.92 61.63 32.39
C LEU A 7 33.54 60.39 31.71
N ASP A 8 34.63 59.85 32.27
CA ASP A 8 35.26 58.61 31.78
C ASP A 8 34.33 57.40 31.95
N GLN A 9 33.62 57.32 33.06
CA GLN A 9 32.65 56.26 33.32
C GLN A 9 31.45 56.32 32.35
N LEU A 10 30.91 57.52 32.08
CA LEU A 10 29.86 57.72 31.07
C LEU A 10 30.33 57.35 29.66
N HIS A 11 31.56 57.70 29.29
CA HIS A 11 32.15 57.28 28.00
C HIS A 11 32.30 55.76 27.91
N SER A 12 32.72 55.09 28.98
CA SER A 12 32.80 53.63 29.02
C SER A 12 31.44 52.98 28.81
N TYR A 13 30.41 53.44 29.53
CA TYR A 13 29.06 52.91 29.36
C TYR A 13 28.48 53.15 27.96
N ALA A 14 28.68 54.34 27.40
CA ALA A 14 28.27 54.63 26.03
C ALA A 14 28.95 53.69 25.01
N LYS A 15 30.24 53.37 25.23
CA LYS A 15 31.00 52.44 24.39
C LYS A 15 30.48 51.01 24.49
N ASP A 16 30.19 50.53 25.71
CA ASP A 16 29.67 49.18 25.91
C ASP A 16 28.25 49.03 25.40
N LEU A 17 27.41 50.06 25.56
CA LEU A 17 26.07 50.09 24.98
C LEU A 17 26.12 50.03 23.45
N ASN A 18 27.01 50.81 22.83
CA ASN A 18 27.20 50.76 21.37
C ASN A 18 27.66 49.37 20.91
N ARG A 19 28.60 48.73 21.61
CA ARG A 19 29.02 47.35 21.29
C ARG A 19 27.88 46.35 21.39
N ALA A 20 27.05 46.46 22.42
CA ALA A 20 25.90 45.58 22.60
C ALA A 20 24.85 45.77 21.49
N VAL A 21 24.60 47.02 21.08
CA VAL A 21 23.69 47.34 19.98
C VAL A 21 24.22 46.79 18.64
N GLU A 22 25.51 46.98 18.35
CA GLU A 22 26.10 46.41 17.12
C GLU A 22 26.07 44.88 17.12
N SER A 23 26.38 44.23 18.24
CA SER A 23 26.30 42.76 18.35
C SER A 23 24.86 42.23 18.20
N ALA A 24 23.86 42.98 18.68
CA ALA A 24 22.45 42.61 18.48
C ALA A 24 22.06 42.72 16.99
N ARG A 25 22.48 43.80 16.31
CA ARG A 25 22.25 43.98 14.87
C ARG A 25 22.88 42.87 14.03
N GLU A 26 24.10 42.47 14.34
CA GLU A 26 24.78 41.36 13.67
C GLU A 26 24.00 40.05 13.82
N LYS A 27 23.53 39.75 15.03
CA LYS A 27 22.72 38.55 15.30
C LYS A 27 21.37 38.59 14.61
N ASP A 28 20.73 39.75 14.53
CA ASP A 28 19.47 39.90 13.79
C ASP A 28 19.68 39.62 12.29
N LEU A 29 20.79 40.09 11.70
CA LEU A 29 21.14 39.79 10.32
C LEU A 29 21.43 38.30 10.09
N GLU A 30 22.14 37.66 11.02
CA GLU A 30 22.40 36.21 10.98
C GLU A 30 21.10 35.40 11.11
N LEU A 31 20.21 35.82 12.00
CA LEU A 31 18.90 35.21 12.20
C LEU A 31 18.03 35.32 10.93
N GLU A 32 18.01 36.48 10.27
CA GLU A 32 17.27 36.65 9.02
C GLU A 32 17.86 35.80 7.89
N SER A 33 19.20 35.70 7.81
CA SER A 33 19.86 34.83 6.84
C SER A 33 19.52 33.35 7.07
N THR A 34 19.58 32.89 8.31
CA THR A 34 19.28 31.49 8.67
C THR A 34 17.80 31.16 8.47
N LYS A 35 16.87 32.07 8.80
CA LYS A 35 15.45 31.91 8.48
C LYS A 35 15.23 31.77 6.98
N ALA A 36 15.84 32.64 6.17
CA ALA A 36 15.72 32.56 4.71
C ALA A 36 16.24 31.21 4.17
N GLN A 37 17.36 30.70 4.70
CA GLN A 37 17.85 29.37 4.37
C GLN A 37 16.90 28.25 4.78
N MET A 38 16.31 28.32 5.98
CA MET A 38 15.33 27.34 6.46
C MET A 38 14.07 27.33 5.59
N PHE A 39 13.57 28.49 5.18
CA PHE A 39 12.40 28.57 4.28
C PHE A 39 12.71 27.94 2.93
N LYS A 40 13.87 28.23 2.35
CA LYS A 40 14.30 27.61 1.10
C LYS A 40 14.39 26.08 1.22
N PHE A 41 15.01 25.59 2.30
CA PHE A 41 15.11 24.15 2.54
C PHE A 41 13.73 23.50 2.72
N ALA A 42 12.79 24.16 3.40
CA ALA A 42 11.43 23.65 3.56
C ALA A 42 10.67 23.57 2.22
N GLU A 43 10.89 24.54 1.33
CA GLU A 43 10.35 24.55 -0.03
C GLU A 43 10.92 23.40 -0.87
N ASP A 44 12.24 23.26 -0.92
CA ASP A 44 12.95 22.18 -1.61
C ASP A 44 12.50 20.79 -1.08
N LEU A 45 12.33 20.66 0.24
CA LEU A 45 11.86 19.42 0.87
C LEU A 45 10.41 19.09 0.46
N ASN A 46 9.54 20.09 0.39
CA ASN A 46 8.17 19.87 -0.04
C ASN A 46 8.11 19.47 -1.53
N GLU A 47 8.90 20.12 -2.39
CA GLU A 47 8.97 19.78 -3.82
C GLU A 47 9.43 18.33 -4.02
N THR A 48 10.57 17.96 -3.42
CA THR A 48 11.10 16.59 -3.49
C THR A 48 10.14 15.55 -2.91
N TYR A 49 9.39 15.90 -1.85
CA TYR A 49 8.35 15.02 -1.30
C TYR A 49 7.20 14.79 -2.29
N GLN A 50 6.74 15.83 -3.01
CA GLN A 50 5.70 15.66 -4.02
C GLN A 50 6.19 14.81 -5.20
N GLU A 51 7.41 15.03 -5.67
CA GLU A 51 8.01 14.22 -6.74
C GLU A 51 8.12 12.74 -6.34
N LEU A 52 8.61 12.48 -5.12
CA LEU A 52 8.70 11.12 -4.58
C LEU A 52 7.32 10.45 -4.50
N LYS A 53 6.32 11.19 -4.02
CA LYS A 53 4.94 10.70 -3.93
C LYS A 53 4.37 10.38 -5.31
N GLN A 54 4.59 11.25 -6.29
CA GLN A 54 4.13 11.05 -7.66
C GLN A 54 4.80 9.84 -8.31
N ALA A 55 6.12 9.72 -8.20
CA ALA A 55 6.87 8.57 -8.69
C ALA A 55 6.40 7.25 -8.04
N HIS A 56 6.04 7.30 -6.74
CA HIS A 56 5.48 6.14 -6.05
C HIS A 56 4.12 5.72 -6.61
N LEU A 57 3.21 6.68 -6.87
CA LEU A 57 1.90 6.41 -7.45
C LEU A 57 2.00 5.86 -8.88
N GLU A 58 2.91 6.39 -9.69
CA GLU A 58 3.17 5.90 -11.05
C GLU A 58 3.72 4.47 -11.04
N MET A 59 4.66 4.17 -10.12
CA MET A 59 5.15 2.81 -9.93
C MET A 59 4.00 1.86 -9.55
N GLU A 60 3.13 2.26 -8.62
CA GLU A 60 1.99 1.45 -8.19
C GLU A 60 1.01 1.17 -9.35
N GLN A 61 0.74 2.18 -10.17
CA GLN A 61 -0.13 2.06 -11.33
C GLN A 61 0.49 1.15 -12.40
N GLY A 62 1.78 1.31 -12.72
CA GLY A 62 2.48 0.45 -13.66
C GLY A 62 2.54 -1.01 -13.21
N TYR A 63 2.67 -1.22 -11.90
CA TYR A 63 2.62 -2.55 -11.31
C TYR A 63 1.24 -3.20 -11.47
N LEU A 64 0.16 -2.47 -11.18
CA LEU A 64 -1.21 -2.93 -11.41
C LEU A 64 -1.50 -3.22 -12.89
N ASP A 65 -1.04 -2.35 -13.80
CA ASP A 65 -1.21 -2.57 -15.25
C ASP A 65 -0.50 -3.85 -15.70
N THR A 66 0.71 -4.10 -15.19
CA THR A 66 1.45 -5.33 -15.47
C THR A 66 0.69 -6.56 -14.97
N ILE A 67 0.18 -6.53 -13.74
CA ILE A 67 -0.64 -7.61 -13.18
C ILE A 67 -1.87 -7.85 -14.07
N HIS A 68 -2.61 -6.80 -14.43
CA HIS A 68 -3.81 -6.92 -15.23
C HIS A 68 -3.51 -7.54 -16.61
N ARG A 69 -2.43 -7.12 -17.27
CA ARG A 69 -2.02 -7.70 -18.56
C ARG A 69 -1.66 -9.17 -18.46
N LEU A 70 -0.99 -9.58 -17.37
CA LEU A 70 -0.64 -10.98 -17.12
C LEU A 70 -1.88 -11.82 -16.83
N SER A 71 -2.81 -11.30 -16.03
CA SER A 71 -4.10 -11.94 -15.77
C SER A 71 -4.92 -12.10 -17.05
N LEU A 72 -5.01 -11.05 -17.87
CA LEU A 72 -5.69 -11.10 -19.16
C LEU A 72 -5.04 -12.12 -20.10
N ALA A 73 -3.72 -12.23 -20.11
CA ALA A 73 -3.02 -13.25 -20.90
C ALA A 73 -3.34 -14.68 -20.43
N ALA A 74 -3.55 -14.90 -19.14
CA ALA A 74 -3.99 -16.19 -18.59
C ALA A 74 -5.44 -16.53 -18.98
N GLU A 75 -6.28 -15.51 -19.03
CA GLU A 75 -7.70 -15.60 -19.38
C GLU A 75 -7.96 -15.55 -20.88
N TYR A 76 -6.96 -15.29 -21.72
CA TYR A 76 -7.12 -15.24 -23.19
C TYR A 76 -7.73 -16.53 -23.78
N LYS A 77 -7.59 -17.66 -23.07
CA LYS A 77 -8.20 -18.94 -23.44
C LYS A 77 -9.67 -19.06 -23.00
N ASP A 78 -10.12 -18.22 -22.08
CA ASP A 78 -11.50 -18.11 -21.60
C ASP A 78 -12.22 -16.98 -22.35
N GLU A 79 -13.55 -17.01 -22.48
CA GLU A 79 -14.32 -15.99 -23.21
C GLU A 79 -14.48 -14.67 -22.42
N ASP A 80 -13.76 -14.53 -21.31
CA ASP A 80 -13.99 -13.45 -20.35
C ASP A 80 -13.18 -12.19 -20.69
N THR A 81 -13.82 -11.02 -20.50
CA THR A 81 -13.24 -9.72 -20.92
C THR A 81 -12.38 -9.13 -19.81
N GLY A 82 -11.22 -8.54 -20.12
CA GLY A 82 -10.31 -7.98 -19.11
C GLY A 82 -10.91 -6.95 -18.14
N ASP A 83 -12.05 -6.35 -18.49
CA ASP A 83 -12.79 -5.45 -17.60
C ASP A 83 -13.28 -6.14 -16.31
N HIS A 84 -13.55 -7.45 -16.33
CA HIS A 84 -14.00 -8.15 -15.14
C HIS A 84 -12.91 -8.25 -14.07
N ILE A 85 -11.64 -8.47 -14.48
CA ILE A 85 -10.47 -8.48 -13.59
C ILE A 85 -10.39 -7.15 -12.83
N VAL A 86 -10.51 -6.02 -13.56
CA VAL A 86 -10.43 -4.68 -12.97
C VAL A 86 -11.58 -4.44 -11.99
N ARG A 87 -12.82 -4.82 -12.36
CA ARG A 87 -13.98 -4.69 -11.47
C ARG A 87 -13.81 -5.52 -10.20
N MET A 88 -13.42 -6.78 -10.35
CA MET A 88 -13.19 -7.69 -9.24
C MET A 88 -12.13 -7.15 -8.27
N SER A 89 -11.01 -6.64 -8.79
CA SER A 89 -9.96 -6.00 -7.97
C SER A 89 -10.51 -4.90 -7.07
N ARG A 90 -11.32 -4.00 -7.65
CA ARG A 90 -11.93 -2.88 -6.93
C ARG A 90 -12.96 -3.35 -5.91
N TYR A 91 -13.74 -4.37 -6.23
CA TYR A 91 -14.71 -4.94 -5.28
C TYR A 91 -14.00 -5.61 -4.10
N CYS A 92 -13.01 -6.45 -4.37
CA CYS A 92 -12.23 -7.12 -3.32
C CYS A 92 -11.54 -6.13 -2.39
N SER A 93 -10.94 -5.06 -2.92
CA SER A 93 -10.33 -4.02 -2.09
C SER A 93 -11.39 -3.28 -1.28
N LYS A 94 -12.54 -2.93 -1.88
CA LYS A 94 -13.60 -2.20 -1.17
C LYS A 94 -14.24 -3.03 -0.07
N PHE A 95 -14.43 -4.34 -0.29
CA PHE A 95 -14.88 -5.24 0.75
C PHE A 95 -13.87 -5.34 1.89
N ALA A 96 -12.58 -5.40 1.59
CA ALA A 96 -11.54 -5.41 2.62
C ALA A 96 -11.57 -4.13 3.48
N GLU A 97 -11.80 -2.96 2.88
CA GLU A 97 -11.99 -1.70 3.62
C GLU A 97 -13.19 -1.75 4.57
N VAL A 98 -14.34 -2.25 4.11
CA VAL A 98 -15.56 -2.36 4.93
C VAL A 98 -15.41 -3.38 6.07
N LEU A 99 -14.51 -4.34 5.91
CA LEU A 99 -14.20 -5.36 6.92
C LEU A 99 -13.08 -4.94 7.88
N ASP A 100 -12.70 -3.65 7.91
CA ASP A 100 -11.64 -3.08 8.75
C ASP A 100 -10.27 -3.76 8.56
N PHE A 101 -9.96 -4.17 7.34
CA PHE A 101 -8.63 -4.67 7.03
C PHE A 101 -7.62 -3.52 7.05
N THR A 102 -6.38 -3.80 7.46
CA THR A 102 -5.30 -2.82 7.40
C THR A 102 -5.05 -2.38 5.96
N GLU A 103 -4.55 -1.15 5.76
CA GLU A 103 -4.24 -0.65 4.40
C GLU A 103 -3.33 -1.61 3.62
N ARG A 104 -2.38 -2.25 4.31
CA ARG A 104 -1.50 -3.27 3.71
C ARG A 104 -2.30 -4.47 3.21
N GLN A 105 -3.27 -4.96 3.97
CA GLN A 105 -4.13 -6.07 3.57
C GLN A 105 -5.07 -5.67 2.42
N VAL A 106 -5.63 -4.45 2.44
CA VAL A 106 -6.45 -3.92 1.34
C VAL A 106 -5.64 -3.84 0.05
N ARG A 107 -4.41 -3.31 0.10
CA ARG A 107 -3.49 -3.27 -1.04
C ARG A 107 -3.17 -4.68 -1.55
N ASN A 108 -2.87 -5.61 -0.64
CA ASN A 108 -2.61 -7.00 -1.00
C ASN A 108 -3.82 -7.64 -1.71
N MET A 109 -5.05 -7.38 -1.25
CA MET A 109 -6.28 -7.85 -1.92
C MET A 109 -6.43 -7.25 -3.31
N ARG A 110 -6.11 -5.95 -3.46
CA ARG A 110 -6.16 -5.25 -4.76
C ARG A 110 -5.19 -5.83 -5.79
N TYR A 111 -3.96 -6.16 -5.38
CA TYR A 111 -2.97 -6.79 -6.27
C TYR A 111 -3.22 -8.27 -6.51
N ALA A 112 -3.67 -9.00 -5.49
CA ALA A 112 -3.86 -10.44 -5.59
C ALA A 112 -5.12 -10.81 -6.37
N SER A 113 -6.27 -10.19 -6.10
CA SER A 113 -7.53 -10.63 -6.73
C SER A 113 -7.48 -10.77 -8.26
N PRO A 114 -6.88 -9.85 -9.06
CA PRO A 114 -6.67 -10.06 -10.48
C PRO A 114 -6.03 -11.39 -10.89
N MET A 115 -5.09 -11.92 -10.09
CA MET A 115 -4.27 -13.06 -10.50
C MET A 115 -4.87 -14.42 -10.10
N HIS A 116 -6.14 -14.47 -9.67
CA HIS A 116 -6.80 -15.69 -9.20
C HIS A 116 -6.73 -16.84 -10.19
N ASP A 117 -6.92 -16.53 -11.47
CA ASP A 117 -6.97 -17.48 -12.55
C ASP A 117 -5.65 -17.57 -13.32
N ILE A 118 -4.57 -16.91 -12.87
CA ILE A 118 -3.27 -16.95 -13.57
C ILE A 118 -2.73 -18.38 -13.72
N GLY A 119 -3.13 -19.28 -12.82
CA GLY A 119 -2.78 -20.70 -12.88
C GLY A 119 -3.39 -21.46 -14.07
N LYS A 120 -4.41 -20.91 -14.74
CA LYS A 120 -5.02 -21.51 -15.94
C LYS A 120 -4.00 -21.67 -17.08
N ILE A 121 -2.92 -20.88 -17.09
CA ILE A 121 -1.79 -21.03 -18.02
C ILE A 121 -1.20 -22.46 -17.99
N GLY A 122 -1.21 -23.12 -16.83
CA GLY A 122 -0.68 -24.48 -16.68
C GLY A 122 -1.68 -25.60 -16.99
N ILE A 123 -2.92 -25.27 -17.39
CA ILE A 123 -3.96 -26.27 -17.71
C ILE A 123 -3.91 -26.60 -19.20
N PRO A 124 -3.95 -27.89 -19.60
CA PRO A 124 -3.99 -28.28 -21.01
C PRO A 124 -5.22 -27.77 -21.76
N ASP A 125 -5.03 -27.26 -22.98
CA ASP A 125 -6.10 -26.66 -23.81
C ASP A 125 -7.25 -27.61 -24.11
N HIS A 126 -6.97 -28.90 -24.34
CA HIS A 126 -8.01 -29.90 -24.60
C HIS A 126 -8.96 -30.13 -23.41
N ILE A 127 -8.53 -29.76 -22.20
CA ILE A 127 -9.36 -29.79 -20.98
C ILE A 127 -10.04 -28.44 -20.78
N LEU A 128 -9.30 -27.33 -20.90
CA LEU A 128 -9.80 -25.98 -20.65
C LEU A 128 -10.86 -25.55 -21.69
N LEU A 129 -10.65 -25.87 -22.97
CA LEU A 129 -11.51 -25.48 -24.10
C LEU A 129 -12.55 -26.55 -24.47
N LYS A 130 -12.76 -27.57 -23.61
CA LYS A 130 -13.65 -28.68 -23.92
C LYS A 130 -15.11 -28.21 -24.01
N LYS A 131 -15.69 -28.28 -25.21
CA LYS A 131 -17.12 -28.00 -25.46
C LYS A 131 -17.98 -29.19 -25.00
N GLY A 132 -18.12 -29.38 -23.69
CA GLY A 132 -18.91 -30.47 -23.11
C GLY A 132 -18.70 -30.63 -21.61
N ARG A 133 -19.38 -31.61 -21.00
CA ARG A 133 -19.16 -31.91 -19.58
C ARG A 133 -17.75 -32.47 -19.36
N LEU A 134 -17.08 -31.96 -18.34
CA LEU A 134 -15.81 -32.46 -17.87
C LEU A 134 -16.02 -33.80 -17.15
N THR A 135 -15.08 -34.73 -17.32
CA THR A 135 -15.00 -35.91 -16.46
C THR A 135 -14.49 -35.53 -15.07
N LYS A 136 -14.58 -36.44 -14.10
CA LYS A 136 -14.05 -36.19 -12.75
C LYS A 136 -12.55 -35.92 -12.77
N GLU A 137 -11.84 -36.61 -13.64
CA GLU A 137 -10.39 -36.50 -13.81
C GLU A 137 -10.01 -35.15 -14.43
N GLU A 138 -10.69 -34.75 -15.50
CA GLU A 138 -10.52 -33.45 -16.14
C GLU A 138 -10.84 -32.29 -15.18
N PHE A 139 -11.89 -32.43 -14.38
CA PHE A 139 -12.25 -31.44 -13.36
C PHE A 139 -11.19 -31.32 -12.27
N ASN A 140 -10.56 -32.43 -11.86
CA ASN A 140 -9.45 -32.42 -10.92
C ASN A 140 -8.20 -31.74 -11.51
N VAL A 141 -7.97 -31.87 -12.82
CA VAL A 141 -6.91 -31.13 -13.51
C VAL A 141 -7.21 -29.63 -13.49
N ILE A 142 -8.42 -29.20 -13.82
CA ILE A 142 -8.79 -27.77 -13.78
C ILE A 142 -8.57 -27.17 -12.38
N LYS A 143 -8.96 -27.87 -11.31
CA LYS A 143 -8.74 -27.42 -9.92
C LYS A 143 -7.27 -27.16 -9.58
N SER A 144 -6.33 -27.77 -10.30
CA SER A 144 -4.91 -27.57 -10.05
C SER A 144 -4.44 -26.15 -10.37
N HIS A 145 -5.20 -25.35 -11.13
CA HIS A 145 -4.86 -23.96 -11.43
C HIS A 145 -4.66 -23.13 -10.15
N THR A 146 -5.46 -23.40 -9.11
CA THR A 146 -5.34 -22.77 -7.77
C THR A 146 -4.02 -23.04 -7.06
N ILE A 147 -3.29 -24.08 -7.47
CA ILE A 147 -1.97 -24.47 -6.93
C ILE A 147 -0.86 -24.00 -7.87
N ILE A 148 -1.11 -24.05 -9.18
CA ILE A 148 -0.16 -23.62 -10.22
C ILE A 148 0.10 -22.12 -10.11
N GLY A 149 -0.94 -21.29 -10.05
CA GLY A 149 -0.81 -19.83 -9.92
C GLY A 149 0.17 -19.40 -8.80
N PRO A 150 -0.08 -19.79 -7.55
CA PRO A 150 0.86 -19.65 -6.42
C PRO A 150 2.33 -19.96 -6.68
N LYS A 151 2.57 -21.05 -7.42
CA LYS A 151 3.88 -21.66 -7.57
C LYS A 151 4.75 -20.88 -8.54
N TYR A 152 4.13 -20.30 -9.58
CA TYR A 152 4.82 -19.62 -10.66
C TYR A 152 4.68 -18.10 -10.60
N CYS A 153 3.62 -17.59 -9.96
CA CYS A 153 3.41 -16.16 -9.77
C CYS A 153 3.06 -15.86 -8.30
N PRO A 154 4.06 -15.89 -7.40
CA PRO A 154 3.84 -15.48 -6.01
C PRO A 154 3.58 -13.97 -5.99
N ALA A 155 2.39 -13.56 -5.56
CA ALA A 155 2.10 -12.15 -5.35
C ALA A 155 3.05 -11.56 -4.29
N PRO A 156 3.78 -10.47 -4.57
CA PRO A 156 4.75 -9.90 -3.64
C PRO A 156 4.04 -9.38 -2.38
N GLY A 157 4.64 -9.65 -1.22
CA GLY A 157 4.06 -9.31 0.08
C GLY A 157 2.97 -10.26 0.58
N LEU A 158 2.53 -11.24 -0.23
CA LEU A 158 1.68 -12.34 0.24
C LEU A 158 2.54 -13.52 0.70
N LYS A 159 2.55 -13.80 2.00
CA LYS A 159 3.09 -15.06 2.53
C LYS A 159 2.19 -16.21 2.06
N PHE A 160 2.76 -17.10 1.25
CA PHE A 160 2.02 -18.23 0.69
C PHE A 160 2.00 -19.43 1.64
N CYS A 161 0.81 -19.82 2.09
CA CYS A 161 0.67 -21.08 2.81
C CYS A 161 0.62 -22.25 1.83
N ARG A 162 1.70 -23.06 1.81
CA ARG A 162 1.80 -24.30 1.03
C ARG A 162 1.03 -25.48 1.64
N SER A 163 0.41 -25.31 2.82
CA SER A 163 -0.28 -26.40 3.51
C SER A 163 -1.71 -26.57 2.97
N PRO A 164 -2.10 -27.75 2.48
CA PRO A 164 -3.49 -28.06 2.17
C PRO A 164 -4.37 -28.16 3.43
N ASN A 165 -3.77 -28.20 4.62
CA ASN A 165 -4.46 -28.31 5.91
C ASN A 165 -4.27 -27.05 6.76
N ARG A 166 -5.39 -26.38 7.11
CA ARG A 166 -5.43 -25.08 7.82
C ARG A 166 -4.74 -25.13 9.19
N SER A 167 -4.84 -26.27 9.89
CA SER A 167 -4.26 -26.48 11.23
C SER A 167 -2.74 -26.69 11.23
N ARG A 168 -2.12 -26.93 10.07
CA ARG A 168 -0.66 -27.10 9.92
C ARG A 168 0.01 -25.97 9.14
N CYS A 169 -0.69 -24.85 8.95
CA CYS A 169 -0.14 -23.70 8.27
C CYS A 169 0.81 -22.94 9.22
N PRO A 170 2.13 -22.82 8.91
CA PRO A 170 3.07 -22.11 9.77
C PRO A 170 2.71 -20.62 9.95
N ILE A 171 2.01 -20.04 8.97
CA ILE A 171 1.53 -18.64 8.96
C ILE A 171 0.34 -18.44 9.93
N MET A 172 -0.28 -19.52 10.42
CA MET A 172 -1.38 -19.41 11.39
C MET A 172 -0.97 -19.72 12.84
N SER A 173 0.19 -20.36 13.06
CA SER A 173 0.67 -20.73 14.39
C SER A 173 1.34 -19.60 15.17
N ASP A 174 1.74 -18.53 14.50
CA ASP A 174 2.41 -17.37 15.08
C ASP A 174 1.46 -16.18 15.37
N GLY A 175 0.16 -16.35 15.12
CA GLY A 175 -0.84 -15.28 15.32
C GLY A 175 -0.80 -14.18 14.26
N THR A 176 0.08 -14.26 13.25
CA THR A 176 0.08 -13.31 12.14
C THR A 176 -0.95 -13.72 11.08
N VAL A 177 -2.15 -13.15 11.15
CA VAL A 177 -3.16 -13.20 10.06
C VAL A 177 -2.71 -12.29 8.90
N GLU A 178 -1.48 -12.48 8.41
CA GLU A 178 -0.83 -11.62 7.40
C GLU A 178 -0.87 -12.21 5.99
N GLY A 179 -1.35 -13.45 5.81
CA GLY A 179 -1.40 -14.12 4.51
C GLY A 179 -2.81 -14.22 3.95
N ILE A 180 -3.05 -13.65 2.77
CA ILE A 180 -4.19 -14.01 1.94
C ILE A 180 -3.90 -15.38 1.32
N HIS A 181 -4.75 -16.37 1.56
CA HIS A 181 -4.63 -17.68 0.94
C HIS A 181 -5.56 -17.75 -0.27
N TRP A 182 -5.08 -18.27 -1.40
CA TRP A 182 -5.86 -18.29 -2.64
C TRP A 182 -7.10 -19.18 -2.57
N GLY A 183 -7.11 -20.15 -1.66
CA GLY A 183 -8.32 -20.89 -1.31
C GLY A 183 -9.43 -20.06 -0.64
N TRP A 184 -9.21 -18.78 -0.33
CA TRP A 184 -10.25 -17.85 0.15
C TRP A 184 -11.10 -17.26 -0.99
N LEU A 185 -10.62 -17.32 -2.24
CA LEU A 185 -11.38 -16.86 -3.41
C LEU A 185 -12.32 -17.96 -3.96
N GLU A 186 -12.04 -19.24 -3.70
CA GLU A 186 -12.84 -20.35 -4.26
C GLU A 186 -13.70 -21.15 -3.25
N ARG A 187 -13.46 -21.04 -1.94
CA ARG A 187 -14.37 -21.65 -0.96
C ARG A 187 -15.46 -20.63 -0.62
N PRO A 188 -16.75 -21.02 -0.56
CA PRO A 188 -17.76 -20.15 0.02
C PRO A 188 -17.24 -19.72 1.39
N PHE A 189 -17.07 -18.41 1.55
CA PHE A 189 -16.65 -17.79 2.79
C PHE A 189 -17.54 -18.39 3.89
N GLN A 190 -17.01 -19.34 4.67
CA GLN A 190 -17.60 -19.67 5.97
C GLN A 190 -17.27 -18.48 6.88
N LEU A 191 -17.82 -17.31 6.55
CA LEU A 191 -18.05 -16.27 7.51
C LEU A 191 -18.83 -16.97 8.62
N LYS A 192 -18.20 -17.13 9.79
CA LYS A 192 -19.03 -17.20 10.98
C LYS A 192 -19.92 -15.97 10.91
N PRO A 193 -21.25 -16.11 11.02
CA PRO A 193 -22.13 -14.96 10.94
C PRO A 193 -21.64 -13.94 11.97
N VAL A 194 -21.05 -12.85 11.50
CA VAL A 194 -20.88 -11.67 12.33
C VAL A 194 -22.30 -11.17 12.48
N SER A 195 -22.81 -11.22 13.70
CA SER A 195 -24.05 -10.55 14.06
C SER A 195 -23.85 -9.05 13.85
N LEU A 196 -24.06 -8.58 12.63
CA LEU A 196 -24.24 -7.17 12.33
C LEU A 196 -25.50 -6.72 13.08
N PRO A 197 -25.41 -5.80 14.05
CA PRO A 197 -26.61 -5.15 14.55
C PRO A 197 -27.17 -4.32 13.41
N LEU A 198 -28.17 -4.86 12.72
CA LEU A 198 -29.06 -4.10 11.85
C LEU A 198 -29.76 -3.06 12.75
N GLN A 199 -29.16 -1.87 12.87
CA GLN A 199 -29.91 -0.70 13.30
C GLN A 199 -30.89 -0.39 12.17
N THR A 200 -32.14 -0.84 12.36
CA THR A 200 -33.24 -0.35 11.53
C THR A 200 -33.45 1.13 11.86
N PRO A 201 -33.58 2.01 10.86
CA PRO A 201 -33.91 3.41 11.11
C PRO A 201 -35.29 3.46 11.77
N SER A 202 -35.38 4.04 12.95
CA SER A 202 -36.66 4.43 13.56
C SER A 202 -37.25 5.52 12.68
N THR A 203 -38.21 5.16 11.83
CA THR A 203 -39.05 6.17 11.16
C THR A 203 -39.86 6.93 12.22
N PRO A 204 -40.00 8.25 12.05
CA PRO A 204 -40.75 9.11 12.96
C PRO A 204 -42.26 8.84 12.94
#